data_AF-A0A8T8SPW5-F1
#
_entry.id   AF-A0A8T8SPW5-F1
#
_cell.length_a   1.000
_cell.length_b   1.000
_cell.length_c   1.000
_cell.angle_alpha   90.00
_cell.angle_beta   90.00
_cell.angle_gamma   90.00
#
_symmetry.space_group_name_H-M   'P 1'
#
loop_
_entity.id
_entity.type
_entity.pdbx_description
1 polymer ?
#
loop_
_entity_poly.entity_id
_entity_poly.type
_entity_poly.pdbx_seq_one_letter_code
_entity_poly.pdbx_strand_id
1 'polypeptide(L)'
;MYPASSSPRNGKWPTHLSITTDVIFGTVESKDYSHKVDSTIFGEKEESIDAITHIWARSEPKEGAYLVTHAPFAPNPMRMNINDADCIRQIPESMDGTYQSPYVC
;
A
#
# COMPACT_ATOMS: atom_id res chain seq x y z
N MET A 1 -38.01 3.04 26.93
CA MET A 1 -37.37 3.12 25.60
C MET A 1 -36.35 4.24 25.65
N TYR A 2 -35.05 3.93 25.59
CA TYR A 2 -34.01 4.97 25.46
C TYR A 2 -33.93 5.41 23.99
N PRO A 3 -33.82 6.70 23.67
CA PRO A 3 -33.60 7.12 22.29
C PRO A 3 -32.20 6.66 21.86
N ALA A 4 -32.12 5.99 20.72
CA ALA A 4 -30.83 5.70 20.09
C ALA A 4 -30.15 7.05 19.80
N SER A 5 -28.98 7.28 20.38
CA SER A 5 -28.14 8.39 19.95
C SER A 5 -27.83 8.18 18.48
N SER A 6 -28.34 9.05 17.61
CA SER A 6 -27.85 9.14 16.25
C SER A 6 -26.43 9.72 16.34
N SER A 7 -25.44 8.87 16.62
CA SER A 7 -24.06 9.20 16.31
C SER A 7 -24.05 9.72 14.87
N PRO A 8 -23.46 10.89 14.59
CA PRO A 8 -23.27 11.28 13.21
C PRO A 8 -22.46 10.16 12.59
N ARG A 9 -23.09 9.36 11.71
CA ARG A 9 -22.35 8.52 10.80
C ARG A 9 -21.48 9.53 10.08
N ASN A 10 -20.18 9.55 10.40
CA ASN A 10 -19.21 10.19 9.53
C ASN A 10 -19.47 9.55 8.17
N GLY A 11 -20.21 10.25 7.32
CA GLY A 11 -20.32 9.92 5.92
C GLY A 11 -18.92 10.13 5.40
N LYS A 12 -18.08 9.10 5.54
CA LYS A 12 -16.78 9.01 4.91
C LYS A 12 -17.07 8.85 3.43
N TRP A 13 -17.49 9.93 2.79
CA TRP A 13 -17.11 10.16 1.41
C TRP A 13 -15.58 10.28 1.49
N PRO A 14 -14.80 9.31 1.02
CA PRO A 14 -13.38 9.52 0.92
C PRO A 14 -13.28 10.59 -0.17
N THR A 15 -12.93 11.81 0.19
CA THR A 15 -12.16 12.63 -0.74
C THR A 15 -10.90 11.80 -0.99
N HIS A 16 -10.94 10.94 -2.03
CA HIS A 16 -9.90 9.98 -2.33
C HIS A 16 -8.65 10.79 -2.68
N LEU A 17 -7.85 11.13 -1.67
CA LEU A 17 -6.43 11.34 -1.88
C LEU A 17 -5.91 9.98 -2.30
N SER A 18 -5.95 9.73 -3.61
CA SER A 18 -5.42 8.52 -4.21
C SER A 18 -3.97 8.79 -4.57
N ILE A 19 -3.06 7.97 -4.04
CA ILE A 19 -1.67 8.02 -4.42
C ILE A 19 -1.42 7.02 -5.55
N THR A 20 -0.60 7.43 -6.50
CA THR A 20 0.04 6.54 -7.46
C THR A 20 1.53 6.69 -7.25
N THR A 21 2.18 5.62 -6.82
CA THR A 21 3.59 5.62 -6.40
C THR A 21 4.16 4.22 -6.52
N ASP A 22 5.48 4.13 -6.61
CA ASP A 22 6.22 2.93 -6.25
C ASP A 22 6.26 2.75 -4.73
N VAL A 23 6.23 1.50 -4.30
CA VAL A 23 6.26 1.10 -2.89
C VAL A 23 7.06 -0.19 -2.76
N ILE A 24 7.88 -0.29 -1.73
CA ILE A 24 8.58 -1.52 -1.36
C ILE A 24 7.80 -2.21 -0.27
N PHE A 25 7.41 -3.46 -0.50
CA PHE A 25 6.77 -4.31 0.48
C PHE A 25 7.82 -5.13 1.21
N GLY A 26 7.78 -5.05 2.55
CA GLY A 26 8.59 -5.84 3.46
C GLY A 26 7.77 -6.95 4.12
N THR A 27 7.80 -6.96 5.46
CA THR A 27 7.14 -7.99 6.27
C THR A 27 5.62 -7.92 6.16
N VAL A 28 4.99 -9.10 6.05
CA VAL A 28 3.54 -9.25 5.99
C VAL A 28 3.00 -9.86 7.29
N GLU A 29 2.03 -9.20 7.89
CA GLU A 29 1.19 -9.72 8.96
C GLU A 29 -0.18 -10.08 8.36
N SER A 30 -0.47 -11.38 8.25
CA SER A 30 -1.72 -11.88 7.66
C SER A 30 -2.69 -12.38 8.71
N LYS A 31 -3.96 -12.04 8.50
CA LYS A 31 -5.08 -12.66 9.21
C LYS A 31 -6.20 -12.94 8.20
N ASP A 32 -6.46 -14.22 7.97
CA ASP A 32 -7.41 -14.70 6.96
C ASP A 32 -7.07 -14.15 5.55
N TYR A 33 -7.91 -13.28 4.99
CA TYR A 33 -7.75 -12.64 3.68
C TYR A 33 -7.30 -11.17 3.78
N SER A 34 -6.93 -10.73 4.99
CA SER A 34 -6.49 -9.37 5.25
C SER A 34 -5.01 -9.37 5.57
N HIS A 35 -4.22 -8.76 4.69
CA HIS A 35 -2.77 -8.64 4.81
C HIS A 35 -2.42 -7.21 5.18
N LYS A 36 -1.63 -7.06 6.23
CA LYS A 36 -1.02 -5.80 6.62
C LYS A 36 0.47 -5.90 6.31
N VAL A 37 0.95 -5.01 5.44
CA VAL A 37 2.32 -5.04 4.93
C VAL A 37 3.04 -3.81 5.42
N ASP A 38 4.17 -4.02 6.08
CA ASP A 38 5.10 -2.94 6.38
C ASP A 38 5.74 -2.50 5.05
N SER A 39 5.56 -1.23 4.71
CA SER A 39 5.88 -0.71 3.38
C SER A 39 6.76 0.52 3.48
N THR A 40 7.58 0.74 2.47
CA THR A 40 8.41 1.95 2.35
C THR A 40 8.06 2.66 1.04
N ILE A 41 7.75 3.94 1.13
CA ILE A 41 7.59 4.84 -0.04
C ILE A 41 8.74 5.84 -0.04
N PHE A 42 9.11 6.35 -1.21
CA PHE A 42 10.14 7.38 -1.33
C PHE A 42 9.53 8.71 -1.71
N GLY A 43 9.94 9.77 -1.02
CA GLY A 43 9.57 11.14 -1.34
C GLY A 43 10.38 11.70 -2.52
N GLU A 44 10.11 12.96 -2.87
CA GLU A 44 10.79 13.66 -3.96
C GLU A 44 12.31 13.76 -3.77
N LYS A 45 12.79 13.75 -2.52
CA LYS A 45 14.22 13.86 -2.20
C LYS A 45 14.84 12.50 -1.88
N GLU A 46 14.21 11.43 -2.34
CA GLU A 46 14.62 10.04 -2.08
C GLU A 46 14.63 9.70 -0.57
N GLU A 47 13.88 10.45 0.23
CA GLU A 47 13.71 10.14 1.64
C GLU A 47 12.78 8.93 1.82
N SER A 48 13.22 7.95 2.60
CA SER A 48 12.41 6.78 2.94
C SER A 48 11.34 7.17 3.95
N ILE A 49 10.11 6.82 3.64
CA ILE A 49 8.94 7.08 4.48
C ILE A 49 8.27 5.75 4.79
N ASP A 50 8.14 5.45 6.08
CA ASP A 50 7.46 4.24 6.55
C ASP A 50 5.94 4.40 6.37
N ALA A 51 5.33 3.39 5.76
CA ALA A 51 3.91 3.30 5.50
C ALA A 51 3.38 1.90 5.85
N ILE A 52 2.08 1.80 6.10
CA ILE A 52 1.40 0.52 6.27
C ILE A 52 0.43 0.34 5.12
N THR A 53 0.62 -0.73 4.35
CA THR A 53 -0.28 -1.09 3.25
C THR A 53 -1.24 -2.19 3.70
N HIS A 54 -2.53 -1.93 3.56
CA HIS A 54 -3.58 -2.92 3.78
C HIS A 54 -4.02 -3.50 2.45
N ILE A 55 -4.03 -4.82 2.35
CA ILE A 55 -4.37 -5.55 1.13
C ILE A 55 -5.37 -6.63 1.46
N TRP A 56 -6.46 -6.67 0.70
CA TRP A 56 -7.38 -7.80 0.73
C TRP A 56 -7.07 -8.73 -0.43
N ALA A 57 -6.59 -9.94 -0.14
CA ALA A 57 -6.20 -10.92 -1.15
C ALA A 57 -6.38 -12.36 -0.62
N ARG A 58 -6.37 -13.33 -1.53
CA ARG A 58 -6.41 -14.76 -1.16
C ARG A 58 -5.05 -15.28 -0.69
N SER A 59 -3.99 -14.61 -1.13
CA SER A 59 -2.61 -15.01 -0.91
C SER A 59 -1.84 -13.81 -0.40
N GLU A 60 -0.87 -14.06 0.46
CA GLU A 60 0.04 -13.03 0.93
C GLU A 60 0.79 -12.40 -0.24
N PRO A 61 0.90 -11.06 -0.28
CA PRO A 61 1.75 -10.39 -1.25
C PRO A 61 3.22 -10.77 -1.00
N LYS A 62 3.99 -10.94 -2.08
CA LYS A 62 5.42 -11.23 -1.95
C LYS A 62 6.18 -9.97 -1.52
N GLU A 63 7.30 -10.15 -0.86
CA GLU A 63 8.26 -9.07 -0.65
C GLU A 63 8.78 -8.54 -2.00
N GLY A 64 9.10 -7.24 -2.06
CA GLY A 64 9.71 -6.61 -3.23
C GLY A 64 9.09 -5.28 -3.63
N ALA A 65 9.48 -4.77 -4.80
CA ALA A 65 9.01 -3.49 -5.32
C ALA A 65 7.70 -3.63 -6.11
N TYR A 66 6.77 -2.70 -5.89
CA TYR A 66 5.45 -2.67 -6.52
C TYR A 66 5.12 -1.28 -7.03
N LEU A 67 4.43 -1.24 -8.17
CA LEU A 67 3.72 -0.06 -8.63
C LEU A 67 2.30 -0.11 -8.09
N VAL A 68 1.91 0.90 -7.34
CA VAL A 68 0.57 1.07 -6.82
C VAL A 68 -0.11 2.23 -7.53
N THR A 69 -1.33 2.00 -7.98
CA THR A 69 -2.15 2.99 -8.69
C THR A 69 -3.48 3.18 -7.98
N HIS A 70 -3.95 4.43 -7.92
CA HIS A 70 -5.27 4.77 -7.38
C HIS A 70 -5.53 4.28 -5.94
N ALA A 71 -4.49 4.11 -5.13
CA ALA A 71 -4.66 3.62 -3.76
C ALA A 71 -5.11 4.75 -2.83
N PRO A 72 -6.25 4.59 -2.12
CA PRO A 72 -6.59 5.48 -1.01
C PRO A 72 -5.44 5.61 -0.02
N PHE A 73 -5.10 6.86 0.29
CA PHE A 73 -3.99 7.20 1.15
C PHE A 73 -4.46 8.06 2.33
N ALA A 74 -3.92 7.77 3.51
CA ALA A 74 -4.10 8.57 4.71
C ALA A 74 -2.71 8.97 5.26
N PRO A 75 -2.42 10.27 5.45
CA PRO A 75 -1.11 10.73 5.89
C PRO A 75 -0.88 10.59 7.40
N ASN A 76 -1.92 10.35 8.21
CA ASN A 76 -1.81 10.28 9.67
C ASN A 76 -2.66 9.15 10.28
N PRO A 77 -2.07 7.99 10.61
CA PRO A 77 -0.72 7.56 10.24
C PRO A 77 -0.65 7.18 8.75
N MET A 78 0.57 7.17 8.19
CA MET A 78 0.88 6.87 6.79
C MET A 78 0.33 5.49 6.39
N ARG A 79 -0.82 5.47 5.71
CA ARG A 79 -1.54 4.24 5.39
C ARG A 79 -2.06 4.25 3.97
N MET A 80 -1.91 3.10 3.31
CA MET A 80 -2.43 2.83 1.99
C MET A 80 -3.41 1.66 2.07
N ASN A 81 -4.48 1.71 1.26
CA ASN A 81 -5.40 0.58 1.12
C ASN A 81 -5.46 0.14 -0.33
N ILE A 82 -5.19 -1.13 -0.60
CA ILE A 82 -5.32 -1.73 -1.93
C ILE A 82 -6.63 -2.49 -1.97
N ASN A 83 -7.59 -1.94 -2.70
CA ASN A 83 -8.94 -2.50 -2.78
C ASN A 83 -9.06 -3.58 -3.86
N ASP A 84 -8.21 -3.52 -4.87
CA ASP A 84 -8.25 -4.40 -6.04
C ASP A 84 -6.83 -4.81 -6.43
N ALA A 85 -6.69 -6.02 -6.98
CA ALA A 85 -5.44 -6.51 -7.54
C ALA A 85 -4.99 -5.68 -8.75
N ASP A 86 -5.93 -5.11 -9.51
CA ASP A 86 -5.61 -4.25 -10.65
C ASP A 86 -4.93 -2.92 -10.23
N CYS A 87 -5.06 -2.53 -8.96
CA CYS A 87 -4.39 -1.36 -8.40
C CYS A 87 -2.91 -1.60 -8.07
N ILE A 88 -2.41 -2.83 -8.18
CA ILE A 88 -1.06 -3.19 -7.79
C ILE A 88 -0.37 -4.07 -8.83
N ARG A 89 0.90 -3.77 -9.11
CA ARG A 89 1.73 -4.57 -10.02
C ARG A 89 3.12 -4.75 -9.46
N GLN A 90 3.56 -6.00 -9.31
CA GLN A 90 4.94 -6.29 -8.92
C GLN A 90 5.90 -5.90 -10.04
N ILE A 91 6.97 -5.20 -9.68
CA ILE A 91 8.09 -4.91 -10.58
C ILE A 91 8.95 -6.18 -10.66
N PRO A 92 9.29 -6.67 -11.86
CA PRO A 92 10.19 -7.81 -12.00
C PRO A 92 11.56 -7.52 -11.35
N GLU A 93 12.12 -8.50 -10.64
CA GLU A 93 13.45 -8.39 -10.00
C GLU A 93 14.58 -8.02 -10.98
N SER A 94 14.43 -8.30 -12.27
CA SER A 94 15.41 -7.89 -13.29
C SER A 94 15.40 -6.38 -13.56
N MET A 95 14.38 -5.66 -13.10
CA MET A 95 14.10 -4.25 -13.41
C MET A 95 13.94 -3.39 -12.17
N ASP A 96 13.97 -3.97 -10.97
CA ASP A 96 13.78 -3.26 -9.70
C ASP A 96 15.07 -2.64 -9.14
N GLY A 97 16.21 -2.84 -9.82
CA GLY A 97 17.51 -2.31 -9.42
C GLY A 97 18.22 -3.12 -8.33
N THR A 98 17.62 -4.20 -7.81
CA THR A 98 18.23 -5.07 -6.79
C THR A 98 19.44 -5.81 -7.35
N TYR A 99 19.42 -6.13 -8.66
CA TYR A 99 20.54 -6.72 -9.36
C TYR A 99 21.22 -5.69 -10.27
N GLN A 100 22.36 -5.15 -9.83
CA GLN A 100 23.32 -4.58 -10.78
C GLN A 100 23.86 -5.73 -11.62
N SER A 101 23.31 -5.92 -12.83
CA SER A 101 23.93 -6.85 -13.77
C SER A 101 25.34 -6.35 -14.07
N PRO A 102 26.40 -7.15 -13.78
CA PRO A 102 27.77 -6.77 -14.10
C PRO A 102 28.06 -6.78 -15.62
N TYR A 103 27.05 -7.02 -16.46
CA TYR A 103 27.17 -7.19 -17.91
C TYR A 103 26.27 -6.26 -18.74
N VAL A 104 25.88 -5.09 -18.21
CA VAL A 104 25.17 -4.08 -19.02
C VAL A 104 26.18 -3.05 -19.52
N CYS A 105 26.49 -3.15 -20.80
CA CYS A 105 27.14 -2.14 -21.64
C CYS A 105 26.14 -1.06 -22.05
#